data_AF-A0A659ULZ4-F1
#
_entry.id   AF-A0A659ULZ4-F1
#
_cell.length_a   1.000
_cell.length_b   1.000
_cell.length_c   1.000
_cell.angle_alpha   90.00
_cell.angle_beta   90.00
_cell.angle_gamma   90.00
#
_symmetry.space_group_name_H-M   'P 1'
#
loop_
_entity.id
_entity.type
_entity.pdbx_description
1 polymer ?
#
loop_
_entity_poly.entity_id
_entity_poly.type
_entity_poly.pdbx_seq_one_letter_code
_entity_poly.pdbx_strand_id
1 'polypeptide(L)'
;REAGLEVDIVPYSDTGAGRLVANRVADFGISGTISLFTQKTAGADLKAVYAVVQSETGRLVFNAARSEIKSPKDLDGLTYGGFGSAWENALISTIIRHDGGKGHFETVTLGTSAYEA
;
A
#
# COMPACT_ATOMS: atom_id res chain seq x y z
N ARG A 1 -1.52 2.95 -29.40
CA ARG A 1 -1.15 2.57 -30.79
C ARG A 1 -0.10 3.50 -31.41
N GLU A 2 -0.10 4.81 -31.14
CA GLU A 2 0.92 5.75 -31.65
C GLU A 2 2.37 5.40 -31.25
N ALA A 3 2.56 4.78 -30.08
CA ALA A 3 3.87 4.27 -29.65
C ALA A 3 4.32 2.97 -30.36
N GLY A 4 3.53 2.43 -31.30
CA GLY A 4 3.83 1.16 -31.98
C GLY A 4 3.74 -0.09 -31.11
N LEU A 5 3.15 0.02 -29.91
CA LEU A 5 2.96 -1.08 -28.97
C LEU A 5 1.56 -1.69 -29.08
N GLU A 6 1.51 -3.01 -29.11
CA GLU A 6 0.33 -3.82 -28.84
C GLU A 6 0.36 -4.23 -27.37
N VAL A 7 -0.69 -3.86 -26.63
CA VAL A 7 -0.74 -4.02 -25.18
C VAL A 7 -2.12 -4.50 -24.77
N ASP A 8 -2.15 -5.55 -23.95
CA ASP A 8 -3.34 -6.03 -23.29
C ASP A 8 -3.36 -5.57 -21.83
N ILE A 9 -4.44 -4.88 -21.45
CA ILE A 9 -4.62 -4.43 -20.07
C ILE A 9 -5.30 -5.55 -19.29
N VAL A 10 -4.57 -6.12 -18.33
CA VAL A 10 -5.15 -7.07 -17.38
C VAL A 10 -6.05 -6.32 -16.40
N PRO A 11 -7.33 -6.73 -16.23
CA PRO A 11 -8.24 -6.10 -15.28
C PRO A 11 -7.71 -6.12 -13.84
N TYR A 12 -8.17 -5.15 -13.05
CA TYR A 12 -7.86 -5.11 -11.63
C TYR A 12 -8.35 -6.38 -10.92
N SER A 13 -7.53 -6.93 -10.02
CA SER A 13 -7.84 -8.11 -9.22
C SER A 13 -7.16 -8.01 -7.86
N ASP A 14 -7.53 -8.90 -6.93
CA ASP A 14 -6.85 -9.01 -5.62
C ASP A 14 -5.36 -9.41 -5.75
N THR A 15 -4.95 -9.92 -6.91
CA THR A 15 -3.53 -10.23 -7.17
C THR A 15 -2.80 -8.97 -7.62
N GLY A 16 -1.92 -8.46 -6.77
CA GLY A 16 -1.08 -7.30 -7.10
C GLY A 16 -0.15 -7.55 -8.30
N ALA A 17 0.08 -6.49 -9.09
CA ALA A 17 0.83 -6.56 -10.35
C ALA A 17 2.23 -7.20 -10.23
N GLY A 18 2.95 -6.94 -9.13
CA GLY A 18 4.26 -7.56 -8.91
C GLY A 18 4.23 -9.09 -8.86
N ARG A 19 3.16 -9.70 -8.32
CA ARG A 19 3.00 -11.16 -8.33
C ARG A 19 2.71 -11.69 -9.72
N LEU A 20 1.93 -10.96 -10.54
CA LEU A 20 1.66 -11.36 -11.92
C LEU A 20 2.95 -11.37 -12.75
N VAL A 21 3.79 -10.35 -12.59
CA VAL A 21 5.08 -10.28 -13.28
C VAL A 21 6.04 -11.37 -12.79
N ALA A 22 6.20 -11.54 -11.48
CA ALA A 22 7.09 -12.56 -10.92
C ALA A 22 6.71 -14.00 -11.34
N ASN A 23 5.40 -14.26 -11.54
CA ASN A 23 4.88 -15.54 -12.01
C ASN A 23 4.77 -15.64 -13.54
N ARG A 24 5.25 -14.65 -14.30
CA ARG A 24 5.19 -14.60 -15.77
C ARG A 24 3.77 -14.66 -16.35
N VAL A 25 2.80 -14.13 -15.61
CA VAL A 25 1.42 -13.93 -16.08
C VAL A 25 1.29 -12.59 -16.82
N ALA A 26 2.13 -11.61 -16.49
CA ALA A 26 2.22 -10.32 -17.18
C ALA A 26 3.68 -9.92 -17.42
N ASP A 27 3.97 -9.19 -18.50
CA ASP A 27 5.33 -8.77 -18.85
C ASP A 27 5.81 -7.55 -18.06
N PHE A 28 4.90 -6.63 -17.73
CA PHE A 28 5.19 -5.45 -16.93
C PHE A 28 3.99 -5.08 -16.05
N GLY A 29 4.25 -4.32 -15.00
CA GLY A 29 3.21 -3.88 -14.07
C GLY A 29 3.60 -2.62 -13.32
N ILE A 30 2.60 -1.86 -12.90
CA ILE A 30 2.77 -0.69 -12.03
C ILE A 30 2.59 -1.16 -10.60
N SER A 31 3.58 -0.89 -9.75
CA SER A 31 3.55 -1.28 -8.34
C SER A 31 4.10 -0.15 -7.47
N GLY A 32 3.62 -0.08 -6.23
CA GLY A 32 4.18 0.82 -5.22
C GLY A 32 5.57 0.36 -4.79
N THR A 33 6.42 1.33 -4.47
CA THR A 33 7.83 1.11 -4.11
C THR A 33 8.00 0.16 -2.91
N ILE A 34 7.17 0.31 -1.87
CA ILE A 34 7.21 -0.58 -0.69
C ILE A 34 6.89 -2.03 -1.08
N SER A 35 5.83 -2.23 -1.88
CA SER A 35 5.44 -3.56 -2.34
C SER A 35 6.52 -4.22 -3.21
N LEU A 36 7.17 -3.45 -4.08
CA LEU A 36 8.32 -3.91 -4.86
C LEU A 36 9.45 -4.39 -3.95
N PHE A 37 9.84 -3.59 -2.95
CA PHE A 37 10.92 -3.99 -2.03
C PHE A 37 10.54 -5.23 -1.22
N THR A 38 9.34 -5.28 -0.65
CA THR A 38 8.87 -6.45 0.11
C THR A 38 8.92 -7.72 -0.73
N GLN A 39 8.40 -7.69 -1.97
CA GLN A 39 8.40 -8.85 -2.86
C GLN A 39 9.81 -9.26 -3.28
N LYS A 40 10.67 -8.28 -3.60
CA LYS A 40 12.06 -8.55 -3.99
C LYS A 40 12.88 -9.13 -2.84
N THR A 41 12.68 -8.65 -1.60
CA THR A 41 13.29 -9.24 -0.41
C THR A 41 12.79 -10.65 -0.11
N ALA A 42 11.56 -10.99 -0.54
CA ALA A 42 11.01 -12.33 -0.47
C ALA A 42 11.47 -13.24 -1.63
N GLY A 43 12.38 -12.78 -2.50
CA GLY A 43 12.95 -13.56 -3.60
C GLY A 43 12.20 -13.46 -4.92
N ALA A 44 11.22 -12.57 -5.06
CA ALA A 44 10.53 -12.36 -6.34
C ALA A 44 11.49 -11.79 -7.40
N ASP A 45 11.45 -12.35 -8.61
CA ASP A 45 12.22 -11.87 -9.76
C ASP A 45 11.57 -10.61 -10.35
N LEU A 46 11.92 -9.47 -9.77
CA LEU A 46 11.38 -8.16 -10.13
C LEU A 46 12.49 -7.14 -10.39
N LYS A 47 12.32 -6.35 -11.44
CA LYS A 47 13.22 -5.25 -11.80
C LYS A 47 12.44 -3.94 -11.90
N ALA A 48 12.84 -2.95 -11.10
CA ALA A 48 12.36 -1.59 -11.25
C ALA A 48 13.00 -0.97 -12.49
N VAL A 49 12.18 -0.41 -13.39
CA VAL A 49 12.66 0.18 -14.66
C VAL A 49 12.37 1.67 -14.78
N TYR A 50 11.35 2.18 -14.09
CA TYR A 50 10.96 3.58 -14.14
C TYR A 50 10.18 4.00 -12.90
N ALA A 51 10.44 5.21 -12.40
CA ALA A 51 9.70 5.82 -11.29
C ALA A 51 8.66 6.79 -11.85
N VAL A 52 7.43 6.29 -12.08
CA VAL A 52 6.30 7.10 -12.57
C VAL A 52 5.93 8.18 -11.55
N VAL A 53 5.95 7.83 -10.26
CA VAL A 53 5.76 8.76 -9.14
C VAL A 53 7.09 8.90 -8.40
N GLN A 54 7.61 10.12 -8.30
CA GLN A 54 8.96 10.38 -7.78
C GLN A 54 9.01 10.69 -6.27
N SER A 55 7.86 10.88 -5.63
CA SER A 55 7.73 11.19 -4.20
C SER A 55 6.62 10.38 -3.55
N GLU A 56 6.76 9.99 -2.27
CA GLU A 56 5.74 9.21 -1.56
C GLU A 56 4.41 9.96 -1.42
N THR A 57 3.35 9.36 -1.95
CA THR A 57 1.99 9.90 -1.95
C THR A 57 1.10 9.29 -0.87
N GLY A 58 1.52 8.20 -0.24
CA GLY A 58 0.79 7.52 0.83
C GLY A 58 0.54 8.45 2.02
N ARG A 59 -0.70 8.42 2.53
CA ARG A 59 -1.13 9.18 3.71
C ARG A 59 -1.96 8.27 4.61
N LEU A 60 -1.76 8.41 5.92
CA LEU A 60 -2.70 7.88 6.89
C LEU A 60 -3.86 8.87 7.00
N VAL A 61 -5.07 8.40 6.73
CA VAL A 61 -6.27 9.25 6.67
C VAL A 61 -7.29 8.79 7.69
N PHE A 62 -8.10 9.72 8.18
CA PHE A 62 -9.22 9.46 9.08
C PHE A 62 -10.38 10.38 8.70
N ASN A 63 -11.58 10.03 9.14
CA ASN A 63 -12.77 10.85 8.88
C ASN A 63 -12.63 12.21 9.59
N ALA A 64 -12.66 13.30 8.83
CA ALA A 64 -12.52 14.67 9.34
C ALA A 64 -13.61 15.08 10.34
N ALA A 65 -14.75 14.39 10.37
CA ALA A 65 -15.80 14.60 11.38
C ALA A 65 -15.39 14.11 12.79
N ARG A 66 -14.31 13.32 12.90
CA ARG A 66 -13.77 12.82 14.17
C ARG A 66 -12.94 13.89 14.88
N SER A 67 -13.63 14.85 15.47
CA SER A 67 -13.04 16.01 16.18
C SER A 67 -12.13 15.64 17.37
N GLU A 68 -12.22 14.40 17.85
CA GLU A 68 -11.36 13.85 18.89
C GLU A 68 -9.94 13.52 18.39
N ILE A 69 -9.74 13.31 17.09
CA ILE A 69 -8.42 13.04 16.51
C ILE A 69 -7.79 14.37 16.10
N LYS A 70 -6.75 14.80 16.82
CA LYS A 70 -6.07 16.08 16.58
C LYS A 70 -4.60 15.91 16.21
N SER A 71 -4.03 14.76 16.53
CA SER A 71 -2.62 14.46 16.40
C SER A 71 -2.38 12.95 16.24
N PRO A 72 -1.26 12.51 15.66
CA PRO A 72 -0.99 11.09 15.45
C PRO A 72 -1.11 10.20 16.70
N LYS A 73 -0.76 10.69 17.89
CA LYS A 73 -0.92 9.91 19.14
C LYS A 73 -2.38 9.56 19.45
N ASP A 74 -3.33 10.35 18.97
CA ASP A 74 -4.77 10.13 19.19
C ASP A 74 -5.30 8.92 18.38
N LEU A 75 -4.44 8.30 17.55
CA LEU A 75 -4.73 7.06 16.84
C LEU A 75 -4.49 5.81 17.70
N ASP A 76 -3.88 5.94 18.88
CA ASP A 76 -3.73 4.82 19.82
C ASP A 76 -5.09 4.22 20.20
N GLY A 77 -5.17 2.90 20.18
CA GLY A 77 -6.36 2.12 20.51
C GLY A 77 -7.47 2.18 19.46
N LEU A 78 -7.29 2.93 18.36
CA LEU A 78 -8.25 2.96 17.26
C LEU A 78 -8.07 1.76 16.32
N THR A 79 -9.01 1.59 15.39
CA THR A 79 -8.94 0.60 14.33
C THR A 79 -8.39 1.23 13.05
N TYR A 80 -7.37 0.60 12.49
CA TYR A 80 -6.85 0.86 11.15
C TYR A 80 -7.43 -0.14 10.15
N GLY A 81 -8.06 0.37 9.09
CA GLY A 81 -8.47 -0.41 7.93
C GLY A 81 -7.39 -0.33 6.86
N GLY A 82 -6.75 -1.45 6.55
CA GLY A 82 -5.65 -1.52 5.58
C GLY A 82 -5.61 -2.84 4.83
N PHE A 83 -4.48 -3.14 4.21
CA PHE A 83 -4.32 -4.35 3.39
C PHE A 83 -3.64 -5.49 4.16
N GLY A 84 -3.40 -5.32 5.46
CA GLY A 84 -2.94 -6.37 6.37
C GLY A 84 -1.45 -6.68 6.29
N SER A 85 -0.64 -5.75 5.81
CA SER A 85 0.80 -5.93 5.64
C SER A 85 1.59 -5.55 6.90
N ALA A 86 2.73 -6.22 7.11
CA ALA A 86 3.60 -5.94 8.25
C ALA A 86 4.22 -4.53 8.19
N TRP A 87 4.37 -3.95 7.00
CA TRP A 87 4.94 -2.61 6.85
C TRP A 87 3.94 -1.53 7.28
N GLU A 88 2.64 -1.71 7.05
CA GLU A 88 1.60 -0.79 7.55
C GLU A 88 1.68 -0.71 9.09
N ASN A 89 1.82 -1.86 9.75
CA ASN A 89 2.00 -1.94 11.20
C ASN A 89 3.25 -1.19 11.69
N ALA A 90 4.39 -1.38 11.02
CA ALA A 90 5.62 -0.69 11.36
C ALA A 90 5.52 0.83 11.13
N LEU A 91 4.88 1.25 10.03
CA LEU A 91 4.73 2.65 9.67
C LEU A 91 3.83 3.39 10.67
N ILE A 92 2.63 2.88 10.91
CA ILE A 92 1.61 3.54 11.74
C ILE A 92 2.07 3.56 13.21
N SER A 93 2.61 2.46 13.73
CA SER A 93 3.15 2.45 15.10
C SER A 93 4.29 3.44 15.28
N THR A 94 5.13 3.64 14.26
CA THR A 94 6.20 4.64 14.28
C THR A 94 5.66 6.06 14.26
N ILE A 95 4.66 6.35 13.42
CA ILE A 95 3.96 7.64 13.36
C ILE A 95 3.36 8.00 14.72
N ILE A 96 2.65 7.07 15.36
CA ILE A 96 2.01 7.27 16.67
C ILE A 96 3.07 7.51 17.77
N ARG A 97 4.11 6.66 17.83
CA ARG A 97 5.17 6.79 18.85
C ARG A 97 5.97 8.08 18.71
N HIS A 98 6.19 8.54 17.49
CA HIS A 98 6.90 9.78 17.22
C HIS A 98 6.15 11.00 17.79
N ASP A 99 4.84 10.92 17.93
CA ASP A 99 3.99 11.95 18.54
C ASP A 99 3.69 11.71 20.04
N GLY A 100 4.36 10.73 20.65
CA GLY A 100 4.27 10.42 22.09
C GLY A 100 3.21 9.38 22.48
N GLY A 101 2.60 8.71 21.51
CA GLY A 101 1.71 7.57 21.75
C GLY A 101 2.47 6.26 22.03
N LYS A 102 1.73 5.19 22.34
CA LYS A 102 2.22 3.82 22.55
C LYS A 102 2.48 3.08 21.23
N GLY A 103 1.76 3.44 20.17
CA GLY A 103 1.83 2.77 18.87
C GLY A 103 0.98 1.50 18.83
N HIS A 104 -0.06 1.43 19.64
CA HIS A 104 -0.97 0.28 19.72
C HIS A 104 -2.27 0.63 19.02
N PHE A 105 -2.71 -0.21 18.09
CA PHE A 105 -3.97 -0.05 17.36
C PHE A 105 -4.41 -1.41 16.83
N GLU A 106 -5.70 -1.53 16.54
CA GLU A 106 -6.27 -2.76 15.95
C GLU A 106 -6.23 -2.69 14.43
N THR A 107 -5.95 -3.80 13.75
CA THR A 107 -5.94 -3.86 12.29
C THR A 107 -7.10 -4.69 11.76
N VAL A 108 -7.80 -4.16 10.77
CA VAL A 108 -8.78 -4.90 9.97
C VAL A 108 -8.33 -4.91 8.52
N THR A 109 -8.23 -6.10 7.93
CA THR A 109 -7.91 -6.27 6.50
C THR A 109 -9.14 -5.98 5.67
N LEU A 110 -9.01 -5.03 4.74
CA LEU A 110 -10.05 -4.68 3.78
C LEU A 110 -9.84 -5.44 2.47
N GLY A 111 -10.93 -5.90 1.87
CA GLY A 111 -10.94 -6.45 0.51
C GLY A 111 -11.03 -5.34 -0.55
N THR A 112 -10.94 -5.70 -1.82
CA THR A 112 -11.07 -4.75 -2.94
C THR A 112 -12.45 -4.10 -3.05
N SER A 113 -13.48 -4.68 -2.44
CA SER A 113 -14.79 -4.04 -2.26
C SER A 113 -14.74 -2.73 -1.46
N ALA A 114 -13.67 -2.48 -0.70
CA ALA A 114 -13.47 -1.19 -0.02
C ALA A 114 -13.31 -0.01 -1.00
N TYR A 115 -13.00 -0.25 -2.27
CA TYR A 115 -12.94 0.78 -3.31
C TYR A 115 -14.28 1.03 -4.01
N GLU A 116 -15.30 0.19 -3.78
CA GLU A 116 -16.63 0.31 -4.40
C GLU A 116 -17.61 1.15 -3.54
N ALA A 117 -17.16 1.64 -2.38
CA ALA A 117 -17.97 2.35 -1.38
C ALA A 117 -18.01 3.88 -1.57
#